data_AF-A0A1M3TQD1-F1
#
_entry.id   AF-A0A1M3TQD1-F1
#
_cell.length_a   1.000
_cell.length_b   1.000
_cell.length_c   1.000
_cell.angle_alpha   90.00
_cell.angle_beta   90.00
_cell.angle_gamma   90.00
#
_symmetry.space_group_name_H-M   'P 1'
#
loop_
_entity.id
_entity.type
_entity.pdbx_description
1 polymer ?
#
loop_
_entity_poly.entity_id
_entity_poly.type
_entity_poly.pdbx_seq_one_letter_code
_entity_poly.pdbx_strand_id
1 'polypeptide(L)'
;MVPFNYSELQLGPNTTRLVRLLPSEKDDTPIRCELFTYILPESTGRKHLYEALSYVWGSQCETHTITVNGCDLHVTRNLYTALVHLRDNQLERILWIDAICINQEDDDEKSEQIPLMRSIYAQADRVVVWLGDAMRDGDEALKTIQRWAAASIPCDDSLLDDSLLDPCSRLLQRDWFQRTWVLQEVGVARCISILCGSVDINGHVFCEGLEKSPLSLPTFIYPVLHLIKGLFLRPRYEIDSRGTLAIGELIDMYRFHKATKLHDKVYSLLGLSVEDPEEVGLKPNYRLPWNEVFMQTIMHVFPSSCSVETWSGSPVAVIKEKGLVLGYVGFVDKILLKYGSQHFEVKYNDTARALGYETRWGTRWKLNASAESVKEGNIIFLLKGASSPIIVRLCRGYFTVIVSTTVLQSYGNMERSNGVSTQLGFPAQGSLHDIVMVWDISSADGEENKEHDDQKDLIYVVPHYQEKASEKEKRLRDISLISEGIMMQILQQTGLTSYDWFLYSAGLRRKGSLAGFEDIIKIAVEFEGNYEIRIVEQLLEHCRDSLPVSENVVAAAAASEGFLGFAIMGQLLKHCGKSLPVTDAVVKAAAANEGFFGHRIFKQLLEHCGGSLQVSEDVIKAAEANKDV
;
A
#
# COMPACT_ATOMS: atom_id res chain seq x y z
N MET A 1 31.92 9.74 -37.95
CA MET A 1 31.29 10.87 -37.23
C MET A 1 31.93 10.98 -35.86
N VAL A 2 31.89 12.17 -35.27
CA VAL A 2 32.52 12.44 -33.97
C VAL A 2 31.54 12.01 -32.87
N PRO A 3 31.94 11.14 -31.92
CA PRO A 3 31.08 10.76 -30.80
C PRO A 3 30.77 11.98 -29.94
N PHE A 4 29.53 12.08 -29.46
CA PHE A 4 29.14 13.15 -28.55
C PHE A 4 29.95 13.07 -27.25
N ASN A 5 30.50 14.21 -26.82
CA ASN A 5 31.14 14.36 -25.53
C ASN A 5 30.49 15.50 -24.78
N TYR A 6 30.13 15.27 -23.51
CA TYR A 6 29.53 16.28 -22.67
C TYR A 6 30.54 17.36 -22.35
N SER A 7 30.15 18.63 -22.52
CA SER A 7 30.91 19.73 -21.93
C SER A 7 30.79 19.65 -20.41
N GLU A 8 31.92 19.77 -19.72
CA GLU A 8 31.96 19.85 -18.25
C GLU A 8 30.99 20.95 -17.80
N LEU A 9 30.03 20.56 -16.96
CA LEU A 9 29.13 21.51 -16.32
C LEU A 9 30.01 22.33 -15.36
N GLN A 10 30.19 23.62 -15.63
CA GLN A 10 30.85 24.49 -14.66
C GLN A 10 29.96 24.55 -13.42
N LEU A 11 30.41 23.84 -12.38
CA LEU A 11 29.72 23.60 -11.11
C LEU A 11 29.31 24.93 -10.45
N GLY A 12 28.07 25.33 -10.66
CA GLY A 12 27.38 26.40 -9.95
C GLY A 12 26.05 25.88 -9.39
N PRO A 13 25.58 26.39 -8.25
CA PRO A 13 24.32 25.94 -7.66
C PRO A 13 23.18 26.09 -8.68
N ASN A 14 22.28 25.11 -8.72
CA ASN A 14 21.06 25.13 -9.55
C ASN A 14 21.32 25.17 -11.06
N THR A 15 22.43 24.62 -11.56
CA THR A 15 22.72 24.58 -13.00
C THR A 15 22.36 23.21 -13.59
N THR A 16 21.69 23.20 -14.75
CA THR A 16 21.40 21.99 -15.54
C THR A 16 21.62 22.27 -17.03
N ARG A 17 21.36 21.29 -17.90
CA ARG A 17 21.33 21.48 -19.36
C ARG A 17 19.90 21.43 -19.88
N LEU A 18 19.62 22.13 -20.97
CA LEU A 18 18.37 22.04 -21.72
C LEU A 18 18.67 21.68 -23.17
N VAL A 19 17.74 20.96 -23.77
CA VAL A 19 17.77 20.51 -25.16
C VAL A 19 16.86 21.42 -25.99
N ARG A 20 17.41 22.11 -26.98
CA ARG A 20 16.64 22.74 -28.05
C ARG A 20 16.43 21.71 -29.17
N LEU A 21 15.22 21.19 -29.30
CA LEU A 21 14.81 20.32 -30.40
C LEU A 21 14.49 21.17 -31.64
N LEU A 22 15.24 20.96 -32.72
CA LEU A 22 15.10 21.76 -33.94
C LEU A 22 13.92 21.28 -34.80
N PRO A 23 13.19 22.22 -35.43
CA PRO A 23 12.05 21.88 -36.27
C PRO A 23 12.46 21.22 -37.58
N SER A 24 11.52 20.56 -38.24
CA SER A 24 11.70 20.08 -39.61
C SER A 24 10.40 19.89 -40.35
N GLU A 25 10.33 20.35 -41.59
CA GLU A 25 9.15 20.19 -42.45
C GLU A 25 8.90 18.75 -42.92
N LYS A 26 9.90 17.86 -42.81
CA LYS A 26 9.79 16.47 -43.24
C LYS A 26 10.01 15.50 -42.10
N ASP A 27 9.05 14.61 -41.91
CA ASP A 27 9.08 13.60 -40.84
C ASP A 27 10.29 12.66 -40.92
N ASP A 28 10.79 12.38 -42.13
CA ASP A 28 11.92 11.48 -42.40
C ASP A 28 13.30 12.08 -42.11
N THR A 29 13.37 13.38 -41.79
CA THR A 29 14.65 14.03 -41.49
C THR A 29 15.21 13.57 -40.15
N PRO A 30 16.55 13.39 -40.03
CA PRO A 30 17.17 13.05 -38.75
C PRO A 30 16.85 14.07 -37.66
N ILE A 31 16.64 13.58 -36.42
CA ILE A 31 16.42 14.44 -35.26
C ILE A 31 17.72 15.22 -34.96
N ARG A 32 17.59 16.54 -34.84
CA ARG A 32 18.69 17.44 -34.51
C ARG A 32 18.35 18.26 -33.28
N CYS A 33 19.31 18.36 -32.38
CA CYS A 33 19.19 19.05 -31.12
C CYS A 33 20.42 19.93 -30.85
N GLU A 34 20.21 20.99 -30.07
CA GLU A 34 21.29 21.77 -29.46
C GLU A 34 21.20 21.66 -27.95
N LEU A 35 22.31 21.30 -27.29
CA LEU A 35 22.40 21.20 -25.83
C LEU A 35 23.09 22.46 -25.31
N PHE A 36 22.45 23.16 -24.37
CA PHE A 36 22.98 24.38 -23.78
C PHE A 36 22.77 24.41 -22.26
N THR A 37 23.65 25.12 -21.55
CA THR A 37 23.58 25.28 -20.10
C THR A 37 22.45 26.22 -19.71
N TYR A 38 21.73 25.85 -18.65
CA TYR A 38 20.65 26.63 -18.07
C TYR A 38 20.81 26.73 -16.55
N ILE A 39 20.74 27.96 -16.03
CA ILE A 39 20.75 28.21 -14.60
C ILE A 39 19.29 28.30 -14.17
N LEU A 40 18.85 27.40 -13.28
CA LEU A 40 17.56 27.46 -12.62
C LEU A 40 17.63 28.62 -11.61
N PRO A 41 16.94 29.75 -11.86
CA PRO A 41 17.00 30.88 -10.97
C PRO A 41 16.21 30.60 -9.68
N GLU A 42 16.73 31.11 -8.58
CA GLU A 42 15.99 31.13 -7.31
C GLU A 42 14.80 32.09 -7.43
N SER A 43 13.59 31.57 -7.22
CA SER A 43 12.34 32.29 -7.00
C SER A 43 12.18 33.65 -7.71
N THR A 44 11.91 33.65 -9.02
CA THR A 44 11.56 34.90 -9.74
C THR A 44 10.06 35.08 -10.00
N GLY A 45 9.23 34.08 -9.68
CA GLY A 45 7.78 34.09 -9.98
C GLY A 45 7.46 34.14 -11.48
N ARG A 46 8.47 34.07 -12.35
CA ARG A 46 8.32 34.06 -13.80
C ARG A 46 8.21 32.63 -14.30
N LYS A 47 7.39 32.43 -15.35
CA LYS A 47 7.30 31.14 -16.04
C LYS A 47 8.59 30.86 -16.79
N HIS A 48 9.12 29.66 -16.61
CA HIS A 48 10.19 29.14 -17.46
C HIS A 48 9.57 28.68 -18.76
N LEU A 49 10.28 28.86 -19.87
CA LEU A 49 9.77 28.54 -21.21
C LEU A 49 10.28 27.18 -21.73
N TYR A 50 10.64 26.27 -20.81
CA TYR A 50 10.98 24.89 -21.16
C TYR A 50 9.89 23.93 -20.70
N GLU A 51 9.77 22.82 -21.44
CA GLU A 51 8.94 21.67 -21.06
C GLU A 51 9.85 20.56 -20.49
N ALA A 52 9.33 19.70 -19.63
CA ALA A 52 10.07 18.53 -19.13
C ALA A 52 9.42 17.24 -19.62
N LEU A 53 10.21 16.30 -20.13
CA LEU A 53 9.72 15.03 -20.66
C LEU A 53 9.73 13.94 -19.59
N SER A 54 8.56 13.43 -19.25
CA SER A 54 8.36 12.26 -18.39
C SER A 54 8.08 11.04 -19.28
N TYR A 55 8.98 10.05 -19.27
CA TYR A 55 8.87 8.87 -20.14
C TYR A 55 9.61 7.67 -19.54
N VAL A 56 9.31 6.47 -20.04
CA VAL A 56 10.08 5.26 -19.69
C VAL A 56 11.26 5.12 -20.62
N TRP A 57 12.46 4.93 -20.09
CA TRP A 57 13.67 4.77 -20.92
C TRP A 57 13.55 3.61 -21.93
N GLY A 58 12.89 2.53 -21.52
CA GLY A 58 12.67 1.34 -22.36
C GLY A 58 13.92 0.47 -22.49
N SER A 59 13.89 -0.46 -23.44
CA SER A 59 15.02 -1.36 -23.70
C SER A 59 16.23 -0.59 -24.25
N GLN A 60 17.41 -0.88 -23.70
CA GLN A 60 18.70 -0.37 -24.20
C GLN A 60 19.21 -1.15 -25.42
N CYS A 61 18.55 -2.25 -25.81
CA CYS A 61 18.98 -3.09 -26.93
C CYS A 61 18.71 -2.44 -28.30
N GLU A 62 17.71 -1.56 -28.38
CA GLU A 62 17.35 -0.84 -29.61
C GLU A 62 17.63 0.65 -29.44
N THR A 63 18.75 1.11 -29.97
CA THR A 63 19.13 2.53 -29.99
C THR A 63 18.99 3.14 -31.38
N HIS A 64 18.73 4.44 -31.41
CA HIS A 64 18.69 5.27 -32.61
C HIS A 64 19.67 6.43 -32.44
N THR A 65 20.26 6.89 -33.53
CA THR A 65 21.18 8.03 -33.50
C THR A 65 20.43 9.33 -33.73
N ILE A 66 20.68 10.31 -32.87
CA ILE A 66 20.28 11.71 -33.07
C ILE A 66 21.53 12.58 -33.13
N THR A 67 21.44 13.75 -33.78
CA THR A 67 22.54 14.70 -33.83
C THR A 67 22.36 15.75 -32.73
N VAL A 68 23.30 15.83 -31.79
CA VAL A 68 23.32 16.84 -30.72
C VAL A 68 24.59 17.69 -30.86
N ASN A 69 24.46 19.01 -30.99
CA ASN A 69 25.59 19.92 -31.22
C ASN A 69 26.50 19.49 -32.39
N GLY A 70 25.91 18.91 -33.44
CA GLY A 70 26.62 18.40 -34.61
C GLY A 70 27.34 17.05 -34.42
N CYS A 71 27.23 16.41 -33.25
CA CYS A 71 27.81 15.11 -32.95
C CYS A 71 26.73 14.04 -32.80
N ASP A 72 27.11 12.77 -32.97
CA ASP A 72 26.18 11.64 -32.85
C ASP A 72 25.98 11.25 -31.39
N LEU A 73 24.73 11.20 -30.94
CA LEU A 73 24.31 10.67 -29.65
C LEU A 73 23.32 9.51 -29.86
N HIS A 74 23.56 8.40 -29.17
CA HIS A 74 22.64 7.26 -29.18
C HIS A 74 21.58 7.43 -28.10
N VAL A 75 20.31 7.32 -28.49
CA VAL A 75 19.15 7.34 -27.59
C VAL A 75 18.33 6.06 -27.76
N THR A 76 17.55 5.69 -26.75
CA THR A 76 16.67 4.52 -26.88
C THR A 76 15.57 4.77 -27.91
N ARG A 77 15.01 3.68 -28.47
CA ARG A 77 13.87 3.77 -29.40
C ARG A 77 12.71 4.57 -28.83
N ASN A 78 12.39 4.39 -27.54
CA ASN A 78 11.25 5.10 -26.95
C ASN A 78 11.48 6.62 -26.92
N LEU A 79 12.69 7.05 -26.53
CA LEU A 79 13.05 8.47 -26.55
C LEU A 79 13.08 9.03 -27.98
N TYR A 80 13.65 8.30 -28.94
CA TYR A 80 13.64 8.71 -30.34
C TYR A 80 12.21 8.94 -30.86
N THR A 81 11.32 8.00 -30.58
CA THR A 81 9.91 8.08 -30.99
C THR A 81 9.22 9.28 -30.32
N ALA A 82 9.45 9.50 -29.02
CA ALA A 82 8.95 10.68 -28.32
C ALA A 82 9.43 11.98 -29.01
N LEU A 83 10.72 12.08 -29.34
CA LEU A 83 11.28 13.26 -30.02
C LEU A 83 10.66 13.49 -31.41
N VAL A 84 10.37 12.42 -32.16
CA VAL A 84 9.66 12.52 -33.45
C VAL A 84 8.27 13.14 -33.26
N HIS A 85 7.51 12.68 -32.26
CA HIS A 85 6.17 13.21 -31.96
C HIS A 85 6.18 14.61 -31.36
N LEU A 86 7.25 14.99 -30.65
CA LEU A 86 7.42 16.32 -30.06
C LEU A 86 7.95 17.34 -31.05
N ARG A 87 8.66 16.92 -32.10
CA ARG A 87 9.24 17.81 -33.09
C ARG A 87 8.12 18.51 -33.86
N ASP A 88 8.18 19.84 -33.87
CA ASP A 88 7.27 20.66 -34.68
C ASP A 88 7.87 20.92 -36.06
N ASN A 89 7.03 21.28 -37.03
CA ASN A 89 7.47 21.52 -38.40
C ASN A 89 8.17 22.86 -38.56
N GLN A 90 7.88 23.84 -37.69
CA GLN A 90 8.35 25.23 -37.83
C GLN A 90 8.99 25.79 -36.57
N LEU A 91 8.55 25.34 -35.39
CA LEU A 91 8.99 25.91 -34.12
C LEU A 91 9.98 25.00 -33.39
N GLU A 92 11.09 25.58 -32.94
CA GLU A 92 11.95 24.89 -31.99
C GLU A 92 11.24 24.70 -30.65
N ARG A 93 11.57 23.60 -29.95
CA ARG A 93 11.09 23.33 -28.59
C ARG A 93 12.24 23.24 -27.62
N ILE A 94 12.08 23.82 -26.44
CA ILE A 94 13.07 23.74 -25.37
C ILE A 94 12.58 22.70 -24.36
N LEU A 95 13.35 21.62 -24.21
CA LEU A 95 13.00 20.45 -23.42
C LEU A 95 14.08 20.17 -22.36
N TRP A 96 13.66 19.70 -21.20
CA TRP A 96 14.51 18.97 -20.28
C TRP A 96 14.22 17.47 -20.41
N ILE A 97 15.26 16.69 -20.70
CA ILE A 97 15.19 15.24 -20.92
C ILE A 97 16.36 14.63 -20.17
N ASP A 98 16.10 13.91 -19.08
CA ASP A 98 17.12 13.33 -18.20
C ASP A 98 18.26 12.61 -18.94
N ALA A 99 17.94 11.76 -19.91
CA ALA A 99 18.91 10.96 -20.66
C ALA A 99 19.81 11.77 -21.61
N ILE A 100 19.49 13.04 -21.89
CA ILE A 100 20.29 13.94 -22.74
C ILE A 100 20.87 15.11 -21.94
N CYS A 101 20.14 15.61 -20.93
CA CYS A 101 20.57 16.76 -20.14
C CYS A 101 21.61 16.39 -19.08
N ILE A 102 21.56 15.15 -18.58
CA ILE A 102 22.47 14.63 -17.57
C ILE A 102 23.45 13.66 -18.24
N ASN A 103 24.73 13.79 -17.92
CA ASN A 103 25.74 12.81 -18.29
C ASN A 103 25.54 11.52 -17.47
N GLN A 104 24.85 10.54 -18.06
CA GLN A 104 24.46 9.31 -17.37
C GLN A 104 25.65 8.43 -16.94
N GLU A 105 26.82 8.64 -17.54
CA GLU A 105 28.06 7.92 -17.23
C GLU A 105 28.86 8.57 -16.09
N ASP A 106 28.44 9.73 -15.58
CA ASP A 106 29.09 10.46 -14.50
C ASP A 106 28.26 10.40 -13.21
N ASP A 107 28.71 9.58 -12.26
CA ASP A 107 28.04 9.42 -10.95
C ASP A 107 28.11 10.67 -10.08
N ASP A 108 29.13 11.51 -10.23
CA ASP A 108 29.25 12.76 -9.48
C ASP A 108 28.23 13.77 -10.04
N GLU A 109 28.15 13.91 -11.38
CA GLU A 109 27.12 14.76 -12.01
C GLU A 109 25.70 14.31 -11.64
N LYS A 110 25.41 13.00 -11.68
CA LYS A 110 24.09 12.46 -11.28
C LYS A 110 23.75 12.79 -9.82
N SER A 111 24.72 12.70 -8.92
CA SER A 111 24.52 12.97 -7.50
C SER A 111 24.14 14.44 -7.24
N GLU A 112 24.55 15.35 -8.13
CA GLU A 112 24.17 16.76 -8.07
C GLU A 112 22.87 17.08 -8.83
N GLN A 113 22.63 16.45 -9.99
CA GLN A 113 21.47 16.71 -10.82
C GLN A 113 20.18 16.10 -10.27
N ILE A 114 20.24 14.92 -9.62
CA ILE A 114 19.05 14.24 -9.08
C ILE A 114 18.30 15.09 -8.05
N PRO A 115 18.97 15.71 -7.06
CA PRO A 115 18.31 16.67 -6.16
C PRO A 115 17.59 17.82 -6.89
N LEU A 116 18.11 18.27 -8.04
CA LEU A 116 17.52 19.35 -8.83
C LEU A 116 16.27 18.93 -9.61
N MET A 117 16.03 17.63 -9.84
CA MET A 117 14.88 17.15 -10.64
C MET A 117 13.56 17.69 -10.12
N ARG A 118 13.39 17.80 -8.78
CA ARG A 118 12.19 18.40 -8.18
C ARG A 118 11.96 19.81 -8.73
N SER A 119 12.98 20.65 -8.66
CA SER A 119 12.90 22.06 -9.09
C SER A 119 12.71 22.16 -10.59
N ILE A 120 13.33 21.28 -11.38
CA ILE A 120 13.19 21.25 -12.84
C ILE A 120 11.75 20.94 -13.25
N TYR A 121 11.17 19.85 -12.74
CA TYR A 121 9.79 19.51 -13.09
C TYR A 121 8.76 20.51 -12.53
N ALA A 122 9.03 21.13 -11.37
CA ALA A 122 8.14 22.12 -10.76
C ALA A 122 8.15 23.47 -11.49
N GLN A 123 9.28 23.81 -12.12
CA GLN A 123 9.48 25.07 -12.82
C GLN A 123 9.15 25.00 -14.32
N ALA A 124 9.11 23.80 -14.91
CA ALA A 124 8.70 23.60 -16.30
C ALA A 124 7.32 24.25 -16.60
N ASP A 125 7.15 24.84 -17.79
CA ASP A 125 5.84 25.37 -18.21
C ASP A 125 4.80 24.25 -18.26
N ARG A 126 5.27 23.07 -18.70
CA ARG A 126 4.49 21.85 -18.81
C ARG A 126 5.39 20.62 -18.69
N VAL A 127 4.86 19.59 -18.04
CA VAL A 127 5.43 18.23 -18.07
C VAL A 127 4.68 17.44 -19.12
N VAL A 128 5.42 16.90 -20.08
CA VAL A 128 4.90 16.06 -21.15
C VAL A 128 5.12 14.61 -20.77
N VAL A 129 4.03 13.90 -20.49
CA VAL A 129 4.02 12.48 -20.19
C VAL A 129 3.90 11.71 -21.49
N TRP A 130 4.96 11.02 -21.89
CA TRP A 130 4.98 10.17 -23.07
C TRP A 130 4.73 8.71 -22.69
N LEU A 131 3.55 8.19 -23.04
CA LEU A 131 3.14 6.83 -22.75
C LEU A 131 3.61 5.82 -23.81
N GLY A 132 4.24 6.26 -24.90
CA GLY A 132 4.70 5.41 -26.00
C GLY A 132 3.88 5.58 -27.28
N ASP A 133 4.29 4.84 -28.31
CA ASP A 133 3.65 4.85 -29.63
C ASP A 133 2.17 4.39 -29.59
N ALA A 134 1.41 4.75 -30.63
CA ALA A 134 0.02 4.32 -30.83
C ALA A 134 -0.11 2.80 -30.99
N MET A 135 0.99 2.07 -31.23
CA MET A 135 1.01 0.61 -31.30
C MET A 135 0.25 0.02 -30.11
N ARG A 136 -0.69 -0.90 -30.39
CA ARG A 136 -1.65 -1.46 -29.43
C ARG A 136 -2.76 -0.47 -28.99
N ASP A 137 -3.25 0.36 -29.91
CA ASP A 137 -4.46 1.18 -29.80
C ASP A 137 -4.42 2.25 -28.68
N GLY A 138 -3.22 2.71 -28.31
CA GLY A 138 -3.05 3.65 -27.21
C GLY A 138 -3.61 5.05 -27.50
N ASP A 139 -3.66 5.44 -28.77
CA ASP A 139 -4.28 6.69 -29.22
C ASP A 139 -5.82 6.61 -29.10
N GLU A 140 -6.42 5.47 -29.45
CA GLU A 140 -7.86 5.22 -29.24
C GLU A 140 -8.22 5.14 -27.75
N ALA A 141 -7.34 4.60 -26.92
CA ALA A 141 -7.49 4.61 -25.47
C ALA A 141 -7.55 6.05 -24.92
N LEU A 142 -6.65 6.95 -25.33
CA LEU A 142 -6.69 8.35 -24.89
C LEU A 142 -7.94 9.10 -25.41
N LYS A 143 -8.33 8.88 -26.67
CA LYS A 143 -9.57 9.43 -27.23
C LYS A 143 -10.79 8.96 -26.42
N THR A 144 -10.82 7.69 -26.03
CA THR A 144 -11.90 7.10 -25.24
C THR A 144 -11.96 7.70 -23.84
N ILE A 145 -10.82 7.83 -23.16
CA ILE A 145 -10.73 8.52 -21.86
C ILE A 145 -11.22 9.97 -21.96
N GLN A 146 -10.87 10.68 -23.04
CA GLN A 146 -11.38 12.03 -23.29
C GLN A 146 -12.90 12.08 -23.50
N ARG A 147 -13.48 11.09 -24.20
CA ARG A 147 -14.94 10.97 -24.36
C ARG A 147 -15.63 10.73 -23.01
N TRP A 148 -15.07 9.86 -22.15
CA TRP A 148 -15.59 9.65 -20.79
C TRP A 148 -15.55 10.95 -19.97
N ALA A 149 -14.47 11.73 -20.07
CA ALA A 149 -14.35 13.00 -19.38
C ALA A 149 -15.46 13.99 -19.81
N ALA A 150 -15.79 14.03 -21.10
CA ALA A 150 -16.82 14.89 -21.66
C ALA A 150 -18.27 14.43 -21.34
N ALA A 151 -18.47 13.19 -20.87
CA ALA A 151 -19.79 12.67 -20.56
C ALA A 151 -20.41 13.40 -19.35
N SER A 152 -21.70 13.73 -19.46
CA SER A 152 -22.46 14.41 -18.39
C SER A 152 -22.84 13.48 -17.24
N ILE A 153 -22.84 12.16 -17.47
CA ILE A 153 -23.16 11.11 -16.50
C ILE A 153 -22.04 10.05 -16.61
N PRO A 154 -21.61 9.41 -15.50
CA PRO A 154 -20.71 8.25 -15.57
C PRO A 154 -21.21 7.22 -16.58
N CYS A 155 -20.30 6.63 -17.36
CA CYS A 155 -20.70 5.66 -18.38
C CYS A 155 -21.35 4.44 -17.71
N ASP A 156 -22.57 4.11 -18.11
CA ASP A 156 -23.26 2.92 -17.60
C ASP A 156 -22.58 1.65 -18.14
N ASP A 157 -22.36 0.67 -17.26
CA ASP A 157 -21.68 -0.62 -17.53
C ASP A 157 -22.31 -1.39 -18.70
N SER A 158 -23.57 -1.09 -19.02
CA SER A 158 -24.41 -1.84 -19.96
C SER A 158 -24.24 -1.46 -21.44
N LEU A 159 -23.53 -0.37 -21.78
CA LEU A 159 -23.53 0.22 -23.12
C LEU A 159 -22.17 0.23 -23.85
N LEU A 160 -21.09 -0.24 -23.23
CA LEU A 160 -19.77 -0.24 -23.84
C LEU A 160 -19.46 -1.59 -24.47
N ASP A 161 -19.02 -1.55 -25.72
CA ASP A 161 -18.45 -2.69 -26.42
C ASP A 161 -17.18 -3.16 -25.69
N ASP A 162 -17.08 -4.45 -25.38
CA ASP A 162 -15.90 -5.08 -24.75
C ASP A 162 -14.59 -4.70 -25.47
N SER A 163 -14.68 -4.38 -26.76
CA SER A 163 -13.55 -3.95 -27.59
C SER A 163 -12.88 -2.63 -27.16
N LEU A 164 -13.58 -1.72 -26.46
CA LEU A 164 -13.03 -0.43 -26.02
C LEU A 164 -12.44 -0.46 -24.60
N LEU A 165 -12.85 -1.42 -23.77
CA LEU A 165 -12.31 -1.61 -22.41
C LEU A 165 -10.88 -2.14 -22.46
N ASP A 166 -10.56 -2.96 -23.47
CA ASP A 166 -9.26 -3.58 -23.65
C ASP A 166 -8.12 -2.57 -23.96
N PRO A 167 -8.24 -1.62 -24.90
CA PRO A 167 -7.21 -0.60 -25.15
C PRO A 167 -6.88 0.28 -23.94
N CYS A 168 -7.88 0.77 -23.22
CA CYS A 168 -7.65 1.60 -22.03
C CYS A 168 -6.98 0.80 -20.90
N SER A 169 -7.40 -0.45 -20.69
CA SER A 169 -6.75 -1.34 -19.72
C SER A 169 -5.29 -1.61 -20.08
N ARG A 170 -5.00 -1.90 -21.36
CA ARG A 170 -3.63 -2.08 -21.86
C ARG A 170 -2.78 -0.82 -21.73
N LEU A 171 -3.35 0.36 -21.94
CA LEU A 171 -2.66 1.65 -21.75
C LEU A 171 -2.24 1.84 -20.29
N LEU A 172 -3.15 1.60 -19.34
CA LEU A 172 -2.90 1.76 -17.91
C LEU A 172 -1.89 0.73 -17.35
N GLN A 173 -1.72 -0.41 -18.02
CA GLN A 173 -0.70 -1.40 -17.66
C GLN A 173 0.70 -1.05 -18.17
N ARG A 174 0.88 0.00 -18.98
CA ARG A 174 2.21 0.40 -19.47
C ARG A 174 3.15 0.76 -18.33
N ASP A 175 4.43 0.46 -18.50
CA ASP A 175 5.50 0.61 -17.48
C ASP A 175 5.59 2.02 -16.87
N TRP A 176 5.13 3.05 -17.60
CA TRP A 176 5.16 4.43 -17.11
C TRP A 176 4.38 4.56 -15.80
N PHE A 177 3.18 3.98 -15.72
CA PHE A 177 2.33 4.04 -14.52
C PHE A 177 2.90 3.28 -13.33
N GLN A 178 3.88 2.41 -13.57
CA GLN A 178 4.46 1.56 -12.54
C GLN A 178 5.83 2.08 -12.09
N ARG A 179 6.41 3.11 -12.70
CA ARG A 179 7.78 3.55 -12.40
C ARG A 179 7.82 4.53 -11.22
N THR A 180 8.73 4.33 -10.27
CA THR A 180 8.81 5.21 -9.09
C THR A 180 9.20 6.66 -9.42
N TRP A 181 10.10 6.85 -10.39
CA TRP A 181 10.57 8.20 -10.77
C TRP A 181 9.46 9.08 -11.32
N VAL A 182 8.47 8.53 -12.03
CA VAL A 182 7.40 9.34 -12.65
C VAL A 182 6.56 10.07 -11.61
N LEU A 183 6.52 9.55 -10.37
CA LEU A 183 5.78 10.13 -9.26
C LEU A 183 6.27 11.54 -8.95
N GLN A 184 7.58 11.75 -8.86
CA GLN A 184 8.13 13.08 -8.64
C GLN A 184 7.82 14.00 -9.81
N GLU A 185 7.95 13.49 -11.05
CA GLU A 185 7.78 14.25 -12.29
C GLU A 185 6.37 14.83 -12.40
N VAL A 186 5.34 14.03 -12.12
CA VAL A 186 3.94 14.49 -12.14
C VAL A 186 3.49 15.12 -10.81
N GLY A 187 4.09 14.69 -9.70
CA GLY A 187 3.76 15.12 -8.35
C GLY A 187 4.27 16.51 -7.98
N VAL A 188 5.14 17.12 -8.79
CA VAL A 188 5.57 18.52 -8.63
C VAL A 188 5.24 19.40 -9.82
N ALA A 189 4.85 18.81 -10.97
CA ALA A 189 4.39 19.54 -12.15
C ALA A 189 3.30 20.57 -11.83
N ARG A 190 3.12 21.57 -12.68
CA ARG A 190 2.01 22.56 -12.59
C ARG A 190 1.03 22.48 -13.75
N CYS A 191 1.45 21.82 -14.83
CA CYS A 191 0.67 21.54 -16.01
C CYS A 191 1.17 20.22 -16.59
N ILE A 192 0.26 19.30 -16.90
CA ILE A 192 0.58 18.00 -17.47
C ILE A 192 -0.17 17.83 -18.78
N SER A 193 0.55 17.42 -19.81
CA SER A 193 -0.03 16.84 -21.02
C SER A 193 0.36 15.38 -21.12
N ILE A 194 -0.61 14.51 -21.44
CA ILE A 194 -0.42 13.07 -21.59
C ILE A 194 -0.54 12.74 -23.07
N LEU A 195 0.56 12.21 -23.63
CA LEU A 195 0.70 11.86 -25.02
C LEU A 195 0.80 10.34 -25.19
N CYS A 196 0.10 9.81 -26.18
CA CYS A 196 0.26 8.46 -26.66
C CYS A 196 0.07 8.44 -28.18
N GLY A 197 1.12 8.05 -28.92
CA GLY A 197 1.14 8.22 -30.37
C GLY A 197 0.89 9.68 -30.77
N SER A 198 -0.11 9.91 -31.62
CA SER A 198 -0.48 11.25 -32.10
C SER A 198 -1.51 12.00 -31.25
N VAL A 199 -1.99 11.39 -30.16
CA VAL A 199 -3.04 11.99 -29.30
C VAL A 199 -2.41 12.61 -28.06
N ASP A 200 -2.78 13.86 -27.78
CA ASP A 200 -2.47 14.65 -26.58
C ASP A 200 -3.78 14.93 -25.85
N ILE A 201 -3.82 14.66 -24.54
CA ILE A 201 -4.88 15.16 -23.67
C ILE A 201 -4.31 15.78 -22.38
N ASN A 202 -5.03 16.75 -21.83
CA ASN A 202 -4.68 17.38 -20.56
C ASN A 202 -4.76 16.37 -19.39
N GLY A 203 -3.82 16.44 -18.44
CA GLY A 203 -3.79 15.55 -17.27
C GLY A 203 -5.08 15.56 -16.44
N HIS A 204 -5.77 16.70 -16.32
CA HIS A 204 -7.08 16.75 -15.66
C HIS A 204 -8.15 15.97 -16.42
N VAL A 205 -8.18 16.12 -17.75
CA VAL A 205 -9.11 15.40 -18.63
C VAL A 205 -8.87 13.90 -18.53
N PHE A 206 -7.60 13.48 -18.47
CA PHE A 206 -7.25 12.08 -18.23
C PHE A 206 -7.81 11.56 -16.90
N CYS A 207 -7.57 12.27 -15.80
CA CYS A 207 -8.09 11.86 -14.49
C CYS A 207 -9.63 11.90 -14.42
N GLU A 208 -10.29 12.92 -14.96
CA GLU A 208 -11.75 13.01 -15.01
C GLU A 208 -12.36 11.90 -15.87
N GLY A 209 -11.72 11.56 -16.99
CA GLY A 209 -12.14 10.47 -17.84
C GLY A 209 -12.09 9.12 -17.15
N LEU A 210 -11.01 8.83 -16.42
CA LEU A 210 -10.89 7.59 -15.65
C LEU A 210 -11.87 7.52 -14.47
N GLU A 211 -12.20 8.65 -13.83
CA GLU A 211 -13.23 8.69 -12.79
C GLU A 211 -14.63 8.36 -13.30
N LYS A 212 -14.94 8.76 -14.53
CA LYS A 212 -16.24 8.49 -15.18
C LYS A 212 -16.23 7.19 -15.99
N SER A 213 -15.09 6.50 -16.03
CA SER A 213 -14.94 5.25 -16.73
C SER A 213 -15.62 4.11 -15.96
N PRO A 214 -16.11 3.08 -16.67
CA PRO A 214 -16.57 1.84 -16.04
C PRO A 214 -15.41 0.93 -15.59
N LEU A 215 -14.14 1.33 -15.82
CA LEU A 215 -13.00 0.45 -15.63
C LEU A 215 -12.74 0.19 -14.14
N SER A 216 -12.55 -1.08 -13.80
CA SER A 216 -11.86 -1.44 -12.56
C SER A 216 -10.37 -1.14 -12.71
N LEU A 217 -9.92 -0.02 -12.16
CA LEU A 217 -8.53 0.42 -12.27
C LEU A 217 -7.60 -0.45 -11.39
N PRO A 218 -6.41 -0.83 -11.89
CA PRO A 218 -5.37 -1.42 -11.04
C PRO A 218 -5.01 -0.52 -9.86
N THR A 219 -4.70 -1.12 -8.71
CA THR A 219 -4.43 -0.41 -7.44
C THR A 219 -3.31 0.64 -7.56
N PHE A 220 -2.25 0.34 -8.31
CA PHE A 220 -1.12 1.24 -8.54
C PHE A 220 -1.46 2.50 -9.35
N ILE A 221 -2.61 2.54 -10.04
CA ILE A 221 -3.05 3.73 -10.78
C ILE A 221 -3.52 4.84 -9.84
N TYR A 222 -4.21 4.49 -8.75
CA TYR A 222 -4.81 5.49 -7.86
C TYR A 222 -3.81 6.49 -7.26
N PRO A 223 -2.64 6.07 -6.75
CA PRO A 223 -1.62 7.00 -6.27
C PRO A 223 -1.12 7.96 -7.36
N VAL A 224 -0.97 7.52 -8.61
CA VAL A 224 -0.58 8.39 -9.73
C VAL A 224 -1.68 9.44 -10.01
N LEU A 225 -2.95 9.03 -10.04
CA LEU A 225 -4.08 9.94 -10.23
C LEU A 225 -4.19 10.97 -9.10
N HIS A 226 -3.89 10.56 -7.86
CA HIS A 226 -3.83 11.46 -6.71
C HIS A 226 -2.83 12.61 -6.94
N LEU A 227 -1.62 12.30 -7.44
CA LEU A 227 -0.61 13.31 -7.75
C LEU A 227 -1.00 14.22 -8.91
N ILE A 228 -1.56 13.69 -9.99
CA ILE A 228 -1.98 14.48 -11.16
C ILE A 228 -3.16 15.41 -10.79
N LYS A 229 -4.08 14.99 -9.92
CA LYS A 229 -5.18 15.87 -9.48
C LYS A 229 -4.71 17.01 -8.57
N GLY A 230 -3.67 16.78 -7.77
CA GLY A 230 -3.08 17.79 -6.90
C GLY A 230 -2.52 19.02 -7.62
N LEU A 231 -2.35 18.98 -8.96
CA LEU A 231 -1.81 20.06 -9.78
C LEU A 231 -2.44 21.43 -9.50
N PHE A 232 -3.79 21.50 -9.40
CA PHE A 232 -4.52 22.76 -9.27
C PHE A 232 -4.31 23.46 -7.93
N LEU A 233 -3.85 22.72 -6.92
CA LEU A 233 -3.61 23.24 -5.58
C LEU A 233 -2.18 23.77 -5.41
N ARG A 234 -1.30 23.59 -6.41
CA ARG A 234 0.10 24.01 -6.33
C ARG A 234 0.26 25.49 -6.68
N PRO A 235 0.57 26.37 -5.72
CA PRO A 235 0.74 27.79 -5.98
C PRO A 235 1.91 28.03 -6.96
N ARG A 236 1.70 28.92 -7.95
CA ARG A 236 2.75 29.34 -8.87
C ARG A 236 3.81 30.24 -8.22
N TYR A 237 3.44 30.89 -7.12
CA TYR A 237 4.27 31.86 -6.41
C TYR A 237 5.17 31.22 -5.34
N GLU A 238 4.91 29.98 -4.91
CA GLU A 238 5.81 29.21 -4.05
C GLU A 238 6.41 28.07 -4.88
N ILE A 239 7.63 28.29 -5.40
CA ILE A 239 8.34 27.30 -6.22
C ILE A 239 8.97 26.21 -5.33
N ASP A 240 9.32 26.57 -4.10
CA ASP A 240 9.99 25.69 -3.14
C ASP A 240 9.05 25.14 -2.06
N SER A 241 7.73 25.30 -2.20
CA SER A 241 6.77 24.72 -1.25
C SER A 241 6.93 23.20 -1.24
N ARG A 242 7.50 22.65 -0.17
CA ARG A 242 7.65 21.20 0.05
C ARG A 242 6.30 20.50 -0.04
N GLY A 243 6.35 19.17 -0.17
CA GLY A 243 5.12 18.38 -0.18
C GLY A 243 4.33 18.52 1.11
N THR A 244 3.15 17.89 1.13
CA THR A 244 2.27 17.88 2.31
C THR A 244 2.29 16.55 3.06
N LEU A 245 2.99 15.56 2.51
CA LEU A 245 3.01 14.18 3.00
C LEU A 245 4.39 13.86 3.55
N ALA A 246 4.42 13.12 4.66
CA ALA A 246 5.65 12.58 5.21
C ALA A 246 6.24 11.50 4.30
N ILE A 247 7.56 11.28 4.37
CA ILE A 247 8.22 10.24 3.56
C ILE A 247 7.65 8.84 3.83
N GLY A 248 7.23 8.54 5.07
CA GLY A 248 6.54 7.29 5.41
C GLY A 248 5.22 7.11 4.67
N GLU A 249 4.38 8.17 4.62
CA GLU A 249 3.12 8.17 3.88
C GLU A 249 3.36 7.95 2.39
N LEU A 250 4.35 8.63 1.81
CA LEU A 250 4.71 8.44 0.40
C LEU A 250 5.13 6.99 0.14
N ILE A 251 5.97 6.40 1.00
CA ILE A 251 6.38 5.00 0.84
C ILE A 251 5.16 4.07 0.90
N ASP A 252 4.23 4.28 1.83
CA ASP A 252 3.00 3.46 1.93
C ASP A 252 2.11 3.58 0.69
N MET A 253 2.02 4.78 0.11
CA MET A 253 1.25 5.06 -1.10
C MET A 253 1.89 4.46 -2.36
N TYR A 254 3.24 4.45 -2.44
CA TYR A 254 3.95 4.21 -3.70
C TYR A 254 4.85 2.97 -3.72
N ARG A 255 5.01 2.22 -2.62
CA ARG A 255 5.93 1.07 -2.51
C ARG A 255 5.85 0.02 -3.62
N PHE A 256 4.69 -0.14 -4.27
CA PHE A 256 4.51 -1.08 -5.38
C PHE A 256 5.06 -0.60 -6.72
N HIS A 257 5.43 0.68 -6.84
CA HIS A 257 6.09 1.19 -8.01
C HIS A 257 7.49 0.58 -8.13
N LYS A 258 7.82 0.22 -9.36
CA LYS A 258 9.06 -0.41 -9.81
C LYS A 258 10.20 0.59 -9.81
N ALA A 259 11.35 0.08 -9.44
CA ALA A 259 12.61 0.80 -9.36
C ALA A 259 13.71 -0.09 -9.91
N THR A 260 14.57 0.45 -10.79
CA THR A 260 15.73 -0.30 -11.29
C THR A 260 16.77 -0.51 -10.20
N LYS A 261 17.01 0.53 -9.38
CA LYS A 261 17.80 0.46 -8.15
C LYS A 261 16.87 0.60 -6.95
N LEU A 262 17.03 -0.24 -5.93
CA LEU A 262 16.18 -0.19 -4.74
C LEU A 262 16.19 1.18 -4.06
N HIS A 263 17.34 1.89 -4.07
CA HIS A 263 17.48 3.27 -3.61
C HIS A 263 16.39 4.22 -4.12
N ASP A 264 15.96 4.03 -5.37
CA ASP A 264 14.98 4.92 -6.01
C ASP A 264 13.60 4.81 -5.35
N LYS A 265 13.30 3.71 -4.64
CA LYS A 265 12.06 3.59 -3.85
C LYS A 265 11.98 4.61 -2.72
N VAL A 266 13.11 5.16 -2.30
CA VAL A 266 13.20 6.26 -1.32
C VAL A 266 13.52 7.56 -2.04
N TYR A 267 14.59 7.59 -2.84
CA TYR A 267 15.12 8.85 -3.40
C TYR A 267 14.15 9.56 -4.35
N SER A 268 13.33 8.82 -5.10
CA SER A 268 12.31 9.43 -5.97
C SER A 268 11.15 10.09 -5.20
N LEU A 269 10.98 9.77 -3.90
CA LEU A 269 9.90 10.30 -3.07
C LEU A 269 10.35 11.51 -2.24
N LEU A 270 11.66 11.70 -2.04
CA LEU A 270 12.20 12.85 -1.29
C LEU A 270 11.77 14.18 -1.90
N GLY A 271 11.69 14.24 -3.23
CA GLY A 271 11.21 15.40 -3.96
C GLY A 271 9.72 15.65 -3.79
N LEU A 272 8.96 14.81 -3.10
CA LEU A 272 7.53 14.96 -2.81
C LEU A 272 7.24 15.09 -1.32
N SER A 273 8.25 14.90 -0.46
CA SER A 273 8.10 14.85 0.98
C SER A 273 8.03 16.27 1.59
N VAL A 274 7.38 16.36 2.74
CA VAL A 274 7.31 17.59 3.55
C VAL A 274 8.63 17.87 4.27
N GLU A 275 9.39 16.82 4.58
CA GLU A 275 10.67 16.88 5.27
C GLU A 275 11.79 17.38 4.36
N ASP A 276 12.81 18.02 4.95
CA ASP A 276 14.05 18.35 4.26
C ASP A 276 15.04 17.18 4.25
N PRO A 277 15.35 16.56 3.09
CA PRO A 277 16.37 15.52 2.98
C PRO A 277 17.70 15.92 3.58
N GLU A 278 18.05 17.22 3.56
CA GLU A 278 19.25 17.73 4.18
C GLU A 278 19.20 17.68 5.70
N GLU A 279 18.07 18.10 6.29
CA GLU A 279 17.88 18.11 7.74
C GLU A 279 17.72 16.71 8.31
N VAL A 280 17.08 15.81 7.56
CA VAL A 280 16.81 14.43 8.01
C VAL A 280 17.92 13.44 7.62
N GLY A 281 18.92 13.88 6.85
CA GLY A 281 20.06 13.06 6.44
C GLY A 281 19.74 12.00 5.37
N LEU A 282 18.63 12.13 4.64
CA LEU A 282 18.21 11.21 3.58
C LEU A 282 18.54 11.76 2.19
N LYS A 283 19.78 12.19 1.94
CA LYS A 283 20.19 12.71 0.61
C LYS A 283 20.46 11.56 -0.38
N PRO A 284 20.17 11.73 -1.69
CA PRO A 284 20.56 10.77 -2.71
C PRO A 284 22.07 10.48 -2.69
N ASN A 285 22.43 9.26 -2.30
CA ASN A 285 23.80 8.76 -2.35
C ASN A 285 23.79 7.29 -2.75
N TYR A 286 24.15 7.01 -4.01
CA TYR A 286 24.18 5.65 -4.56
C TYR A 286 25.43 4.87 -4.17
N ARG A 287 26.40 5.50 -3.49
CA ARG A 287 27.58 4.82 -2.94
C ARG A 287 27.27 4.10 -1.63
N LEU A 288 26.21 4.50 -0.93
CA LEU A 288 25.76 3.81 0.29
C LEU A 288 25.09 2.47 -0.06
N PRO A 289 25.39 1.39 0.68
CA PRO A 289 24.64 0.14 0.58
C PRO A 289 23.15 0.37 0.84
N TRP A 290 22.29 -0.32 0.09
CA TRP A 290 20.83 -0.20 0.22
C TRP A 290 20.33 -0.39 1.66
N ASN A 291 20.86 -1.37 2.39
CA ASN A 291 20.44 -1.66 3.76
C ASN A 291 20.70 -0.51 4.74
N GLU A 292 21.73 0.32 4.49
CA GLU A 292 22.00 1.52 5.29
C GLU A 292 21.00 2.63 4.97
N VAL A 293 20.71 2.86 3.69
CA VAL A 293 19.71 3.85 3.25
C VAL A 293 18.32 3.48 3.78
N PHE A 294 17.96 2.19 3.70
CA PHE A 294 16.69 1.72 4.21
C PHE A 294 16.62 1.80 5.74
N MET A 295 17.71 1.50 6.45
CA MET A 295 17.81 1.71 7.89
C MET A 295 17.61 3.18 8.26
N GLN A 296 18.30 4.12 7.60
CA GLN A 296 18.14 5.56 7.83
C GLN A 296 16.69 5.99 7.60
N THR A 297 16.05 5.47 6.55
CA THR A 297 14.64 5.75 6.24
C THR A 297 13.72 5.24 7.35
N ILE A 298 13.90 4.00 7.81
CA ILE A 298 13.09 3.42 8.89
C ILE A 298 13.27 4.19 10.20
N MET A 299 14.50 4.53 10.56
CA MET A 299 14.79 5.28 11.79
C MET A 299 14.26 6.73 11.75
N HIS A 300 13.95 7.24 10.56
CA HIS A 300 13.26 8.51 10.39
C HIS A 300 11.73 8.36 10.47
N VAL A 301 11.17 7.31 9.86
CA VAL A 301 9.71 7.05 9.81
C VAL A 301 9.18 6.53 11.15
N PHE A 302 9.91 5.65 11.82
CA PHE A 302 9.52 5.00 13.07
C PHE A 302 10.27 5.59 14.27
N PRO A 303 9.75 5.44 15.51
CA PRO A 303 10.42 5.93 16.70
C PRO A 303 11.85 5.41 16.83
N SER A 304 12.77 6.27 17.30
CA SER A 304 14.19 5.94 17.46
C SER A 304 14.48 4.83 18.48
N SER A 305 13.49 4.44 19.30
CA SER A 305 13.59 3.30 20.21
C SER A 305 13.43 1.94 19.51
N CYS A 306 12.96 1.91 18.26
CA CYS A 306 12.73 0.67 17.53
C CYS A 306 14.05 -0.07 17.29
N SER A 307 14.01 -1.39 17.46
CA SER A 307 15.08 -2.27 16.97
C SER A 307 14.76 -2.66 15.54
N VAL A 308 15.66 -2.35 14.62
CA VAL A 308 15.46 -2.54 13.18
C VAL A 308 16.54 -3.45 12.63
N GLU A 309 16.13 -4.40 11.78
CA GLU A 309 17.01 -5.29 11.04
C GLU A 309 16.74 -5.16 9.54
N THR A 310 17.79 -4.89 8.75
CA THR A 310 17.77 -4.76 7.29
C THR A 310 18.89 -5.60 6.66
N TRP A 311 18.73 -5.97 5.39
CA TRP A 311 19.70 -6.82 4.68
C TRP A 311 20.07 -6.26 3.31
N SER A 312 21.30 -6.54 2.87
CA SER A 312 21.80 -6.10 1.57
C SER A 312 20.90 -6.61 0.43
N GLY A 313 20.41 -5.70 -0.40
CA GLY A 313 19.55 -6.04 -1.55
C GLY A 313 18.13 -6.50 -1.22
N SER A 314 17.72 -6.51 0.04
CA SER A 314 16.35 -6.86 0.44
C SER A 314 15.49 -5.61 0.66
N PRO A 315 14.33 -5.46 0.00
CA PRO A 315 13.38 -4.37 0.25
C PRO A 315 12.49 -4.62 1.48
N VAL A 316 12.87 -5.56 2.36
CA VAL A 316 12.09 -5.95 3.53
C VAL A 316 12.89 -5.68 4.80
N ALA A 317 12.23 -5.14 5.81
CA ALA A 317 12.81 -4.91 7.13
C ALA A 317 11.96 -5.55 8.24
N VAL A 318 12.63 -5.97 9.31
CA VAL A 318 11.98 -6.38 10.56
C VAL A 318 12.17 -5.29 11.60
N ILE A 319 11.06 -4.85 12.19
CA ILE A 319 10.99 -3.76 13.17
C ILE A 319 10.39 -4.33 14.46
N LYS A 320 11.09 -4.16 15.58
CA LYS A 320 10.67 -4.60 16.91
C LYS A 320 10.54 -3.42 17.83
N GLU A 321 9.41 -3.31 18.52
CA GLU A 321 9.15 -2.26 19.49
C GLU A 321 8.05 -2.73 20.45
N LYS A 322 7.81 -1.96 21.51
CA LYS A 322 6.62 -2.10 22.36
C LYS A 322 5.55 -1.14 21.92
N GLY A 323 4.29 -1.52 22.01
CA GLY A 323 3.22 -0.56 21.82
C GLY A 323 1.90 -0.96 22.42
N LEU A 324 0.93 -0.08 22.21
CA LEU A 324 -0.42 -0.17 22.74
C LEU A 324 -1.38 -0.43 21.57
N VAL A 325 -2.18 -1.48 21.68
CA VAL A 325 -3.33 -1.69 20.80
C VAL A 325 -4.36 -0.60 21.12
N LEU A 326 -4.77 0.18 20.13
CA LEU A 326 -5.82 1.18 20.27
C LEU A 326 -7.20 0.64 19.87
N GLY A 327 -7.23 -0.33 18.96
CA GLY A 327 -8.46 -0.90 18.42
C GLY A 327 -8.21 -1.61 17.11
N TYR A 328 -9.26 -1.81 16.33
CA TYR A 328 -9.21 -2.45 15.02
C TYR A 328 -10.12 -1.74 14.00
N VAL A 329 -9.89 -2.00 12.73
CA VAL A 329 -10.74 -1.54 11.62
C VAL A 329 -11.97 -2.44 11.56
N GLY A 330 -13.13 -1.90 11.92
CA GLY A 330 -14.38 -2.67 11.97
C GLY A 330 -15.11 -2.75 10.63
N PHE A 331 -15.07 -1.67 9.85
CA PHE A 331 -15.76 -1.59 8.57
C PHE A 331 -14.93 -0.78 7.58
N VAL A 332 -14.81 -1.26 6.34
CA VAL A 332 -14.20 -0.52 5.23
C VAL A 332 -15.28 -0.25 4.18
N ASP A 333 -15.41 1.01 3.78
CA ASP A 333 -16.34 1.35 2.70
C ASP A 333 -15.85 0.69 1.39
N LYS A 334 -16.72 -0.12 0.79
CA LYS A 334 -16.40 -0.82 -0.47
C LYS A 334 -16.33 0.13 -1.65
N ILE A 335 -16.91 1.32 -1.52
CA ILE A 335 -16.82 2.36 -2.53
C ILE A 335 -15.50 3.11 -2.30
N LEU A 336 -14.49 2.78 -3.11
CA LEU A 336 -13.30 3.64 -3.19
C LEU A 336 -13.76 5.04 -3.59
N LEU A 337 -13.44 6.02 -2.75
CA LEU A 337 -13.71 7.40 -3.09
C LEU A 337 -12.74 7.87 -4.17
N LYS A 338 -13.06 9.03 -4.74
CA LYS A 338 -12.24 9.72 -5.75
C LYS A 338 -10.73 9.52 -5.49
N TYR A 339 -10.03 9.01 -6.51
CA TYR A 339 -8.58 8.73 -6.51
C TYR A 339 -8.12 7.62 -5.56
N GLY A 340 -8.96 6.62 -5.28
CA GLY A 340 -8.57 5.45 -4.48
C GLY A 340 -8.37 5.76 -3.00
N SER A 341 -8.92 6.88 -2.52
CA SER A 341 -8.98 7.15 -1.08
C SER A 341 -9.92 6.15 -0.41
N GLN A 342 -9.52 5.61 0.74
CA GLN A 342 -10.34 4.68 1.51
C GLN A 342 -10.96 5.36 2.72
N HIS A 343 -12.23 5.06 2.97
CA HIS A 343 -12.90 5.39 4.23
C HIS A 343 -13.13 4.12 5.03
N PHE A 344 -12.87 4.19 6.32
CA PHE A 344 -13.11 3.07 7.22
C PHE A 344 -13.44 3.55 8.63
N GLU A 345 -14.08 2.67 9.38
CA GLU A 345 -14.43 2.90 10.78
C GLU A 345 -13.47 2.14 11.70
N VAL A 346 -12.92 2.86 12.67
CA VAL A 346 -12.10 2.32 13.74
C VAL A 346 -12.96 2.06 14.98
N LYS A 347 -12.87 0.84 15.50
CA LYS A 347 -13.47 0.43 16.78
C LYS A 347 -12.41 0.51 17.86
N TYR A 348 -12.46 1.55 18.68
CA TYR A 348 -11.52 1.76 19.79
C TYR A 348 -11.80 0.86 20.99
N ASN A 349 -10.75 0.35 21.63
CA ASN A 349 -10.85 -0.35 22.91
C ASN A 349 -11.03 0.64 24.08
N ASP A 350 -11.35 0.10 25.26
CA ASP A 350 -11.62 0.90 26.46
C ASP A 350 -10.42 1.78 26.85
N THR A 351 -9.20 1.27 26.70
CA THR A 351 -7.96 2.00 26.99
C THR A 351 -7.81 3.21 26.07
N ALA A 352 -8.01 3.05 24.76
CA ALA A 352 -7.92 4.13 23.80
C ALA A 352 -9.01 5.19 24.02
N ARG A 353 -10.23 4.77 24.38
CA ARG A 353 -11.33 5.68 24.76
C ARG A 353 -11.03 6.45 26.03
N ALA A 354 -10.51 5.78 27.07
CA ALA A 354 -10.07 6.43 28.30
C ALA A 354 -8.93 7.44 28.08
N LEU A 355 -8.07 7.18 27.09
CA LEU A 355 -7.03 8.11 26.66
C LEU A 355 -7.55 9.18 25.71
N GLY A 356 -8.84 9.21 25.35
CA GLY A 356 -9.44 10.24 24.50
C GLY A 356 -9.01 10.18 23.04
N TYR A 357 -8.58 9.02 22.53
CA TYR A 357 -8.27 8.86 21.10
C TYR A 357 -9.52 9.01 20.24
N GLU A 358 -10.65 8.44 20.66
CA GLU A 358 -11.92 8.56 19.93
C GLU A 358 -12.35 10.01 19.77
N THR A 359 -12.26 10.82 20.84
CA THR A 359 -12.57 12.25 20.79
C THR A 359 -11.61 13.03 19.91
N ARG A 360 -10.31 12.67 19.90
CA ARG A 360 -9.26 13.39 19.17
C ARG A 360 -9.23 13.07 17.67
N TRP A 361 -9.43 11.81 17.32
CA TRP A 361 -9.25 11.31 15.95
C TRP A 361 -10.58 10.96 15.27
N GLY A 362 -11.67 10.85 16.03
CA GLY A 362 -12.94 10.33 15.53
C GLY A 362 -12.87 8.84 15.20
N THR A 363 -14.03 8.23 14.96
CA THR A 363 -14.11 6.81 14.57
C THR A 363 -14.05 6.61 13.05
N ARG A 364 -14.34 7.63 12.24
CA ARG A 364 -14.31 7.54 10.78
C ARG A 364 -13.05 8.18 10.22
N TRP A 365 -12.23 7.33 9.62
CA TRP A 365 -10.91 7.69 9.12
C TRP A 365 -10.92 7.72 7.59
N LYS A 366 -10.20 8.69 7.03
CA LYS A 366 -9.91 8.78 5.60
C LYS A 366 -8.42 8.61 5.37
N LEU A 367 -8.08 7.65 4.53
CA LEU A 367 -6.72 7.43 4.03
C LEU A 367 -6.64 7.81 2.55
N ASN A 368 -5.54 8.44 2.16
CA ASN A 368 -5.23 8.69 0.75
C ASN A 368 -5.01 7.36 0.00
N ALA A 369 -4.80 7.44 -1.31
CA ALA A 369 -4.51 6.27 -2.15
C ALA A 369 -3.31 5.48 -1.61
N SER A 370 -3.55 4.30 -1.04
CA SER A 370 -2.50 3.45 -0.48
C SER A 370 -2.15 2.34 -1.47
N ALA A 371 -0.87 1.93 -1.51
CA ALA A 371 -0.46 0.78 -2.31
C ALA A 371 -1.12 -0.51 -1.80
N GLU A 372 -1.21 -0.67 -0.48
CA GLU A 372 -1.99 -1.75 0.13
C GLU A 372 -3.28 -1.23 0.74
N SER A 373 -4.38 -1.87 0.38
CA SER A 373 -5.68 -1.54 0.93
C SER A 373 -5.77 -1.92 2.41
N VAL A 374 -6.33 -1.00 3.20
CA VAL A 374 -6.81 -1.29 4.55
C VAL A 374 -7.98 -2.26 4.44
N LYS A 375 -7.97 -3.30 5.27
CA LYS A 375 -9.01 -4.34 5.35
C LYS A 375 -9.65 -4.33 6.73
N GLU A 376 -10.87 -4.87 6.82
CA GLU A 376 -11.49 -5.19 8.11
C GLU A 376 -10.54 -6.09 8.93
N GLY A 377 -10.51 -5.90 10.25
CA GLY A 377 -9.64 -6.63 11.17
C GLY A 377 -8.20 -6.12 11.25
N ASN A 378 -7.79 -5.16 10.40
CA ASN A 378 -6.48 -4.52 10.57
C ASN A 378 -6.43 -3.76 11.90
N ILE A 379 -5.28 -3.80 12.56
CA ILE A 379 -5.12 -3.37 13.96
C ILE A 379 -4.53 -1.98 13.98
N ILE A 380 -5.12 -1.12 14.83
CA ILE A 380 -4.62 0.23 15.09
C ILE A 380 -3.68 0.16 16.29
N PHE A 381 -2.41 0.50 16.07
CA PHE A 381 -1.36 0.31 17.06
C PHE A 381 -0.60 1.62 17.30
N LEU A 382 -0.24 1.91 18.55
CA LEU A 382 0.61 3.05 18.90
C LEU A 382 1.93 2.54 19.44
N LEU A 383 3.01 2.77 18.67
CA LEU A 383 4.36 2.40 19.10
C LEU A 383 4.84 3.31 20.24
N LYS A 384 5.68 2.75 21.11
CA LYS A 384 6.30 3.51 22.19
C LYS A 384 7.14 4.65 21.60
N GLY A 385 6.85 5.88 22.03
CA GLY A 385 7.53 7.08 21.53
C GLY A 385 6.98 7.63 20.21
N ALA A 386 5.99 6.98 19.58
CA ALA A 386 5.32 7.52 18.40
C ALA A 386 4.29 8.60 18.76
N SER A 387 4.15 9.60 17.88
CA SER A 387 3.15 10.67 17.98
C SER A 387 1.82 10.33 17.30
N SER A 388 1.85 9.40 16.33
CA SER A 388 0.70 8.95 15.56
C SER A 388 0.60 7.43 15.56
N PRO A 389 -0.61 6.85 15.47
CA PRO A 389 -0.79 5.42 15.35
C PRO A 389 -0.37 4.91 13.97
N ILE A 390 -0.10 3.61 13.89
CA ILE A 390 0.14 2.85 12.67
C ILE A 390 -1.01 1.86 12.43
N ILE A 391 -1.14 1.40 11.20
CA ILE A 391 -2.08 0.31 10.85
C ILE A 391 -1.27 -0.91 10.46
N VAL A 392 -1.51 -2.01 11.17
CA VAL A 392 -0.82 -3.28 10.94
C VAL A 392 -1.82 -4.40 10.66
N ARG A 393 -1.41 -5.38 9.87
CA ARG A 393 -2.18 -6.60 9.61
C ARG A 393 -1.55 -7.75 10.36
N LEU A 394 -2.37 -8.55 11.06
CA LEU A 394 -1.91 -9.77 11.67
C LEU A 394 -1.65 -10.82 10.57
N CYS A 395 -0.45 -11.38 10.58
CA CYS A 395 0.00 -12.49 9.73
C CYS A 395 0.45 -13.64 10.64
N ARG A 396 0.86 -14.78 10.06
CA ARG A 396 1.20 -15.98 10.85
C ARG A 396 2.48 -15.76 11.69
N GLY A 397 2.28 -15.37 12.94
CA GLY A 397 3.34 -15.09 13.90
C GLY A 397 4.00 -13.72 13.78
N TYR A 398 3.50 -12.78 12.98
CA TYR A 398 4.07 -11.43 12.92
C TYR A 398 3.01 -10.45 12.44
N PHE A 399 3.38 -9.17 12.33
CA PHE A 399 2.50 -8.16 11.77
C PHE A 399 3.10 -7.53 10.52
N THR A 400 2.32 -7.31 9.46
CA THR A 400 2.76 -6.52 8.31
C THR A 400 2.33 -5.06 8.50
N VAL A 401 3.24 -4.12 8.24
CA VAL A 401 2.90 -2.69 8.24
C VAL A 401 2.13 -2.34 6.97
N ILE A 402 0.89 -1.88 7.14
CA ILE A 402 0.02 -1.42 6.06
C ILE A 402 0.13 0.10 5.90
N VAL A 403 0.16 0.82 7.03
CA VAL A 403 0.35 2.27 7.10
C VAL A 403 1.35 2.57 8.22
N SER A 404 2.50 3.10 7.85
CA SER A 404 3.65 3.43 8.68
C SER A 404 3.50 4.74 9.46
N THR A 405 2.75 5.70 8.91
CA THR A 405 2.50 7.00 9.55
C THR A 405 1.10 7.48 9.20
N THR A 406 0.37 8.01 10.19
CA THR A 406 -1.02 8.45 9.97
C THR A 406 -1.16 9.96 10.18
N VAL A 407 -1.15 10.75 9.09
CA VAL A 407 -1.71 12.10 9.12
C VAL A 407 -3.17 12.03 8.71
N LEU A 408 -4.03 11.57 9.62
CA LEU A 408 -5.44 11.35 9.30
C LEU A 408 -6.21 12.67 9.17
N GLN A 409 -7.02 12.77 8.11
CA GLN A 409 -8.07 13.76 7.98
C GLN A 409 -9.32 13.21 8.67
N SER A 410 -9.73 13.80 9.80
CA SER A 410 -11.00 13.47 10.45
C SER A 410 -12.16 13.91 9.56
N TYR A 411 -13.17 13.05 9.41
CA TYR A 411 -14.36 13.36 8.63
C TYR A 411 -15.33 14.21 9.47
N GLY A 412 -15.31 15.52 9.25
CA GLY A 412 -16.18 16.50 9.92
C GLY A 412 -15.40 17.69 10.46
N ASN A 413 -15.96 18.90 10.35
CA ASN A 413 -15.38 20.19 10.80
C ASN A 413 -15.18 20.24 12.33
N MET A 414 -14.27 19.45 12.87
CA MET A 414 -13.69 19.69 14.18
C MET A 414 -12.31 20.28 13.92
N GLU A 415 -12.19 21.59 14.12
CA GLU A 415 -10.91 22.30 14.08
C GLU A 415 -9.90 21.51 14.89
N ARG A 416 -8.78 21.10 14.28
CA ARG A 416 -7.64 20.56 15.01
C ARG A 416 -7.27 21.61 16.06
N SER A 417 -7.46 21.30 17.34
CA SER A 417 -6.85 22.11 18.38
C SER A 417 -5.34 21.98 18.23
N ASN A 418 -4.67 23.01 17.75
CA ASN A 418 -3.20 23.09 17.66
C ASN A 418 -2.52 23.15 19.05
N GLY A 419 -3.17 22.66 20.10
CA GLY A 419 -2.62 22.51 21.44
C GLY A 419 -1.86 21.20 21.55
N VAL A 420 -0.63 21.15 21.05
CA VAL A 420 0.32 20.10 21.39
C VAL A 420 0.66 20.23 22.88
N SER A 421 0.00 19.44 23.73
CA SER A 421 0.56 19.07 25.02
C SER A 421 1.36 17.78 24.83
N THR A 422 2.64 17.98 24.54
CA THR A 422 3.72 16.99 24.71
C THR A 422 3.89 16.72 26.20
N GLN A 423 2.95 16.03 26.84
CA GLN A 423 3.12 15.35 28.14
C GLN A 423 1.81 14.67 28.57
N LEU A 424 1.55 13.48 28.03
CA LEU A 424 0.92 12.44 28.84
C LEU A 424 1.86 11.24 28.81
N GLY A 425 2.50 10.95 29.94
CA GLY A 425 3.28 9.74 30.11
C GLY A 425 2.43 8.50 29.79
N PHE A 426 3.07 7.47 29.27
CA PHE A 426 2.47 6.14 29.12
C PHE A 426 1.74 5.77 30.42
N PRO A 427 0.43 5.50 30.40
CA PRO A 427 -0.28 5.13 31.62
C PRO A 427 0.18 3.75 32.09
N ALA A 428 0.29 3.59 33.40
CA ALA A 428 0.51 2.29 34.04
C ALA A 428 -0.68 1.30 33.87
N GLN A 429 -1.76 1.70 33.18
CA GLN A 429 -3.01 0.93 33.07
C GLN A 429 -3.17 0.09 31.79
N GLY A 430 -2.39 0.33 30.73
CA GLY A 430 -2.38 -0.50 29.51
C GLY A 430 -1.13 -1.36 29.45
N SER A 431 -1.26 -2.68 29.28
CA SER A 431 -0.11 -3.54 29.03
C SER A 431 0.50 -3.21 27.68
N LEU A 432 1.75 -2.77 27.67
CA LEU A 432 2.53 -2.69 26.44
C LEU A 432 2.85 -4.10 25.98
N HIS A 433 2.60 -4.36 24.70
CA HIS A 433 2.93 -5.62 24.05
C HIS A 433 4.19 -5.47 23.22
N ASP A 434 5.08 -6.45 23.29
CA ASP A 434 6.21 -6.55 22.36
C ASP A 434 5.66 -6.96 20.98
N ILE A 435 5.93 -6.15 19.96
CA ILE A 435 5.47 -6.37 18.59
C ILE A 435 6.67 -6.57 17.66
N VAL A 436 6.53 -7.52 16.73
CA VAL A 436 7.47 -7.72 15.63
C VAL A 436 6.72 -7.49 14.34
N MET A 437 7.16 -6.47 13.60
CA MET A 437 6.54 -6.00 12.38
C MET A 437 7.46 -6.21 11.20
N VAL A 438 6.89 -6.54 10.06
CA VAL A 438 7.56 -6.59 8.76
C VAL A 438 7.08 -5.39 7.95
N TRP A 439 8.02 -4.58 7.48
CA TRP A 439 7.74 -3.54 6.50
C TRP A 439 8.34 -3.95 5.18
N ASP A 440 7.49 -4.45 4.29
CA ASP A 440 7.83 -4.85 2.94
C ASP A 440 7.47 -3.72 1.97
N ILE A 441 8.49 -3.23 1.26
CA ILE A 441 8.34 -2.23 0.20
C ILE A 441 8.69 -2.80 -1.17
N SER A 442 8.58 -4.11 -1.40
CA SER A 442 8.79 -4.80 -2.68
C SER A 442 7.74 -4.42 -3.75
N SER A 443 8.08 -4.59 -5.05
CA SER A 443 7.13 -4.31 -6.16
C SER A 443 6.06 -5.41 -6.25
N ALA A 444 4.89 -5.04 -6.78
CA ALA A 444 3.72 -5.92 -6.89
C ALA A 444 3.82 -7.01 -7.97
N ASP A 445 5.00 -7.29 -8.54
CA ASP A 445 5.21 -8.30 -9.60
C ASP A 445 4.88 -9.75 -9.18
N GLY A 446 4.35 -9.94 -7.97
CA GLY A 446 3.85 -11.19 -7.43
C GLY A 446 2.46 -11.08 -6.79
N GLU A 447 1.53 -10.29 -7.35
CA GLU A 447 0.13 -10.25 -6.86
C GLU A 447 -0.52 -11.65 -6.83
N GLU A 448 -0.11 -12.60 -7.67
CA GLU A 448 -0.54 -14.01 -7.56
C GLU A 448 -0.09 -14.71 -6.26
N ASN A 449 0.82 -14.11 -5.47
CA ASN A 449 1.40 -14.71 -4.26
C ASN A 449 1.17 -13.93 -2.95
N LYS A 450 0.59 -12.72 -2.97
CA LYS A 450 0.45 -11.90 -1.75
C LYS A 450 -0.74 -12.27 -0.86
N GLU A 451 -1.86 -12.74 -1.41
CA GLU A 451 -2.94 -13.32 -0.57
C GLU A 451 -2.47 -14.58 0.17
N HIS A 452 -1.43 -15.25 -0.31
CA HIS A 452 -0.77 -16.37 0.36
C HIS A 452 0.34 -15.94 1.34
N ASP A 453 0.77 -14.67 1.36
CA ASP A 453 1.89 -14.24 2.20
C ASP A 453 1.47 -14.03 3.66
N ASP A 454 0.24 -13.56 3.90
CA ASP A 454 -0.34 -13.45 5.26
C ASP A 454 -0.39 -14.82 5.97
N GLN A 455 -0.47 -15.92 5.20
CA GLN A 455 -0.46 -17.31 5.68
C GLN A 455 0.94 -17.90 5.89
N LYS A 456 2.01 -17.24 5.40
CA LYS A 456 3.38 -17.72 5.54
C LYS A 456 3.95 -17.33 6.89
N ASP A 457 4.76 -18.22 7.46
CA ASP A 457 5.54 -17.89 8.66
C ASP A 457 6.60 -16.84 8.33
N LEU A 458 6.97 -16.03 9.34
CA LEU A 458 8.00 -14.98 9.25
C LEU A 458 9.30 -15.45 8.57
N ILE A 459 9.71 -16.71 8.78
CA ILE A 459 10.93 -17.28 8.19
C ILE A 459 10.86 -17.44 6.67
N TYR A 460 9.67 -17.55 6.09
CA TYR A 460 9.50 -17.63 4.63
C TYR A 460 9.46 -16.25 3.98
N VAL A 461 8.93 -15.26 4.71
CA VAL A 461 8.86 -13.86 4.25
C VAL A 461 10.21 -13.18 4.40
N VAL A 462 10.95 -13.49 5.47
CA VAL A 462 12.28 -12.96 5.74
C VAL A 462 13.26 -14.08 6.11
N PRO A 463 13.78 -14.84 5.12
CA PRO A 463 14.64 -16.01 5.36
C PRO A 463 15.95 -15.71 6.11
N HIS A 464 16.43 -14.46 6.04
CA HIS A 464 17.64 -14.02 6.71
C HIS A 464 17.42 -13.64 8.18
N TYR A 465 16.17 -13.50 8.61
CA TYR A 465 15.84 -13.16 9.98
C TYR A 465 16.06 -14.36 10.89
N GLN A 466 16.83 -14.15 11.96
CA GLN A 466 17.11 -15.17 12.97
C GLN A 466 16.60 -14.68 14.32
N GLU A 467 15.83 -15.54 14.99
CA GLU A 467 15.35 -15.30 16.34
C GLU A 467 15.63 -16.52 17.21
N LYS A 468 15.91 -16.30 18.50
CA LYS A 468 16.06 -17.39 19.45
C LYS A 468 14.69 -18.02 19.72
N ALA A 469 14.68 -19.31 20.08
CA ALA A 469 13.44 -20.01 20.42
C ALA A 469 12.65 -19.31 21.54
N SER A 470 13.33 -18.78 22.56
CA SER A 470 12.70 -18.02 23.65
C SER A 470 12.08 -16.69 23.20
N GLU A 471 12.67 -16.02 22.22
CA GLU A 471 12.16 -14.78 21.63
C GLU A 471 10.94 -15.07 20.75
N LYS A 472 11.00 -16.14 19.96
CA LYS A 472 9.86 -16.65 19.18
C LYS A 472 8.67 -16.99 20.07
N GLU A 473 8.89 -17.73 21.15
CA GLU A 473 7.83 -18.06 22.10
C GLU A 473 7.21 -16.82 22.74
N LYS A 474 8.04 -15.84 23.11
CA LYS A 474 7.54 -14.58 23.68
C LYS A 474 6.68 -13.83 22.67
N ARG A 475 7.17 -13.67 21.43
CA ARG A 475 6.46 -13.03 20.33
C ARG A 475 5.09 -13.68 20.07
N LEU A 476 5.05 -15.02 20.01
CA LEU A 476 3.80 -15.76 19.82
C LEU A 476 2.82 -15.57 20.99
N ARG A 477 3.30 -15.51 22.24
CA ARG A 477 2.46 -15.19 23.40
C ARG A 477 1.88 -13.77 23.31
N ASP A 478 2.68 -12.78 22.94
CA ASP A 478 2.21 -11.40 22.79
C ASP A 478 1.15 -11.28 21.68
N ILE A 479 1.32 -11.99 20.55
CA ILE A 479 0.33 -12.07 19.47
C ILE A 479 -0.98 -12.69 19.96
N SER A 480 -0.92 -13.79 20.72
CA SER A 480 -2.12 -14.41 21.29
C SER A 480 -2.85 -13.44 22.23
N LEU A 481 -2.14 -12.72 23.10
CA LEU A 481 -2.75 -11.74 24.02
C LEU A 481 -3.40 -10.55 23.28
N ILE A 482 -2.77 -10.05 22.22
CA ILE A 482 -3.34 -8.99 21.38
C ILE A 482 -4.64 -9.50 20.72
N SER A 483 -4.61 -10.71 20.17
CA SER A 483 -5.75 -11.31 19.45
C SER A 483 -6.91 -11.61 20.41
N GLU A 484 -6.62 -12.15 21.59
CA GLU A 484 -7.58 -12.31 22.70
C GLU A 484 -8.25 -10.97 23.04
N GLY A 485 -7.47 -9.90 23.21
CA GLY A 485 -7.99 -8.57 23.52
C GLY A 485 -8.95 -8.03 22.46
N ILE A 486 -8.63 -8.24 21.18
CA ILE A 486 -9.47 -7.81 20.06
C ILE A 486 -10.76 -8.64 19.99
N MET A 487 -10.66 -9.97 20.12
CA MET A 487 -11.86 -10.83 20.15
C MET A 487 -12.79 -10.44 21.30
N MET A 488 -12.24 -10.21 22.49
CA MET A 488 -13.03 -9.75 23.64
C MET A 488 -13.74 -8.43 23.36
N GLN A 489 -13.07 -7.50 22.68
CA GLN A 489 -13.67 -6.24 22.29
C GLN A 489 -14.84 -6.45 21.30
N ILE A 490 -14.67 -7.33 20.30
CA ILE A 490 -15.73 -7.68 19.34
C ILE A 490 -16.97 -8.24 20.07
N LEU A 491 -16.75 -9.17 21.01
CA LEU A 491 -17.82 -9.81 21.78
C LEU A 491 -18.57 -8.82 22.69
N GLN A 492 -17.88 -7.82 23.25
CA GLN A 492 -18.52 -6.78 24.06
C GLN A 492 -19.43 -5.87 23.23
N GLN A 493 -19.01 -5.51 22.01
CA GLN A 493 -19.74 -4.56 21.16
C GLN A 493 -21.01 -5.17 20.56
N THR A 494 -21.12 -6.48 20.57
CA THR A 494 -22.17 -7.26 19.92
C THR A 494 -23.32 -7.69 20.84
N GLY A 495 -23.25 -7.37 22.14
CA GLY A 495 -24.42 -7.31 23.02
C GLY A 495 -24.75 -8.56 23.85
N LEU A 496 -23.79 -9.47 24.09
CA LEU A 496 -23.97 -10.51 25.12
C LEU A 496 -24.24 -9.85 26.49
N THR A 497 -25.25 -10.36 27.20
CA THR A 497 -25.82 -9.66 28.35
C THR A 497 -24.81 -9.37 29.46
N SER A 498 -24.97 -8.23 30.15
CA SER A 498 -24.01 -7.76 31.15
C SER A 498 -23.86 -8.66 32.39
N TYR A 499 -24.70 -9.70 32.54
CA TYR A 499 -24.71 -10.60 33.70
C TYR A 499 -23.75 -11.78 33.51
N ASP A 500 -23.71 -12.38 32.32
CA ASP A 500 -22.72 -13.40 31.96
C ASP A 500 -21.30 -12.83 31.95
N TRP A 501 -21.18 -11.57 31.49
CA TRP A 501 -19.96 -10.77 31.48
C TRP A 501 -19.29 -10.59 32.85
N PHE A 502 -20.07 -10.34 33.91
CA PHE A 502 -19.54 -10.00 35.24
C PHE A 502 -19.00 -11.24 35.98
N LEU A 503 -19.67 -12.38 35.84
CA LEU A 503 -19.22 -13.66 36.41
C LEU A 503 -17.98 -14.19 35.67
N TYR A 504 -17.89 -13.99 34.35
CA TYR A 504 -16.76 -14.46 33.53
C TYR A 504 -15.49 -13.63 33.69
N SER A 505 -15.58 -12.30 33.65
CA SER A 505 -14.42 -11.40 33.83
C SER A 505 -13.75 -11.55 35.21
N ALA A 506 -14.52 -11.96 36.23
CA ALA A 506 -14.01 -12.32 37.55
C ALA A 506 -13.23 -13.66 37.56
N GLY A 507 -13.52 -14.58 36.65
CA GLY A 507 -12.83 -15.87 36.46
C GLY A 507 -11.54 -15.75 35.65
N LEU A 508 -11.56 -14.98 34.56
CA LEU A 508 -10.42 -14.71 33.67
C LEU A 508 -9.24 -14.02 34.39
N ARG A 509 -9.51 -13.08 35.30
CA ARG A 509 -8.44 -12.43 36.09
C ARG A 509 -7.71 -13.37 37.06
N ARG A 510 -8.23 -14.57 37.31
CA ARG A 510 -7.64 -15.56 38.24
C ARG A 510 -6.88 -16.70 37.56
N LYS A 511 -7.02 -16.91 36.23
CA LYS A 511 -6.36 -17.98 35.49
C LYS A 511 -5.69 -17.39 34.24
N GLY A 512 -4.36 -17.41 34.19
CA GLY A 512 -3.62 -16.85 33.06
C GLY A 512 -3.94 -17.50 31.70
N SER A 513 -4.05 -16.63 30.69
CA SER A 513 -3.57 -16.73 29.29
C SER A 513 -4.03 -17.86 28.35
N LEU A 514 -4.83 -18.86 28.75
CA LEU A 514 -5.29 -19.90 27.78
C LEU A 514 -6.72 -20.40 27.98
N ALA A 515 -7.23 -20.47 29.21
CA ALA A 515 -8.62 -20.86 29.44
C ALA A 515 -9.64 -19.84 28.92
N GLY A 516 -9.23 -18.58 28.74
CA GLY A 516 -10.08 -17.51 28.22
C GLY A 516 -10.42 -17.63 26.74
N PHE A 517 -9.49 -18.15 25.93
CA PHE A 517 -9.64 -18.20 24.47
C PHE A 517 -10.63 -19.27 24.00
N GLU A 518 -10.67 -20.43 24.68
CA GLU A 518 -11.65 -21.48 24.39
C GLU A 518 -13.09 -20.99 24.64
N ASP A 519 -13.28 -20.22 25.71
CA ASP A 519 -14.56 -19.62 26.05
C ASP A 519 -14.91 -18.48 25.08
N ILE A 520 -13.93 -17.73 24.57
CA ILE A 520 -14.12 -16.73 23.51
C ILE A 520 -14.58 -17.38 22.20
N ILE A 521 -13.99 -18.52 21.79
CA ILE A 521 -14.42 -19.23 20.59
C ILE A 521 -15.85 -19.72 20.75
N LYS A 522 -16.21 -20.31 21.90
CA LYS A 522 -17.60 -20.73 22.19
C LYS A 522 -18.59 -19.59 21.98
N ILE A 523 -18.27 -18.42 22.51
CA ILE A 523 -19.14 -17.24 22.43
C ILE A 523 -19.19 -16.69 20.99
N ALA A 524 -18.04 -16.63 20.29
CA ALA A 524 -18.00 -16.15 18.91
C ALA A 524 -18.85 -17.06 18.00
N VAL A 525 -18.79 -18.35 18.22
CA VAL A 525 -19.54 -19.37 17.45
C VAL A 525 -21.06 -19.16 17.52
N GLU A 526 -21.58 -18.59 18.61
CA GLU A 526 -23.01 -18.25 18.79
C GLU A 526 -23.41 -16.90 18.15
N PHE A 527 -22.50 -16.23 17.44
CA PHE A 527 -22.69 -14.88 16.91
C PHE A 527 -23.25 -14.83 15.47
N GLU A 528 -24.08 -13.82 15.15
CA GLU A 528 -24.79 -13.68 13.86
C GLU A 528 -24.32 -12.52 12.93
N GLY A 529 -23.36 -11.68 13.33
CA GLY A 529 -22.94 -10.51 12.53
C GLY A 529 -21.86 -10.81 11.47
N ASN A 530 -22.13 -10.50 10.20
CA ASN A 530 -21.30 -10.92 9.05
C ASN A 530 -19.85 -10.37 9.01
N TYR A 531 -19.55 -9.21 9.59
CA TYR A 531 -18.22 -8.58 9.46
C TYR A 531 -17.27 -9.04 10.56
N GLU A 532 -17.75 -9.04 11.80
CA GLU A 532 -17.03 -9.50 12.96
C GLU A 532 -16.67 -10.99 12.85
N ILE A 533 -17.51 -11.78 12.17
CA ILE A 533 -17.25 -13.17 11.78
C ILE A 533 -15.93 -13.30 11.00
N ARG A 534 -15.70 -12.48 9.97
CA ARG A 534 -14.49 -12.54 9.13
C ARG A 534 -13.23 -12.15 9.92
N ILE A 535 -13.34 -11.21 10.84
CA ILE A 535 -12.23 -10.79 11.70
C ILE A 535 -11.86 -11.92 12.66
N VAL A 536 -12.85 -12.59 13.26
CA VAL A 536 -12.62 -13.74 14.13
C VAL A 536 -11.96 -14.90 13.37
N GLU A 537 -12.45 -15.22 12.16
CA GLU A 537 -11.83 -16.23 11.29
C GLU A 537 -10.34 -15.93 11.03
N GLN A 538 -10.01 -14.68 10.67
CA GLN A 538 -8.62 -14.28 10.43
C GLN A 538 -7.76 -14.40 11.69
N LEU A 539 -8.23 -13.94 12.85
CA LEU A 539 -7.47 -14.06 14.09
C LEU A 539 -7.19 -15.54 14.44
N LEU A 540 -8.18 -16.42 14.24
CA LEU A 540 -8.02 -17.87 14.47
C LEU A 540 -7.02 -18.52 13.50
N GLU A 541 -7.03 -18.12 12.23
CA GLU A 541 -6.10 -18.61 11.23
C GLU A 541 -4.64 -18.27 11.59
N HIS A 542 -4.38 -17.04 12.03
CA HIS A 542 -3.02 -16.55 12.26
C HIS A 542 -2.45 -16.88 13.65
N CYS A 543 -3.29 -17.23 14.63
CA CYS A 543 -2.87 -17.70 15.96
C CYS A 543 -2.73 -19.24 16.06
N ARG A 544 -2.87 -19.97 14.94
CA ARG A 544 -2.89 -21.44 14.87
C ARG A 544 -1.79 -22.18 15.64
N ASP A 545 -0.54 -21.71 15.61
CA ASP A 545 0.60 -22.41 16.23
C ASP A 545 0.82 -22.05 17.70
N SER A 546 0.16 -21.00 18.20
CA SER A 546 0.26 -20.55 19.58
C SER A 546 -0.89 -21.03 20.47
N LEU A 547 -1.83 -21.80 19.90
CA LEU A 547 -3.08 -22.19 20.54
C LEU A 547 -3.25 -23.73 20.56
N PRO A 548 -3.31 -24.38 21.73
CA PRO A 548 -3.77 -25.76 21.82
C PRO A 548 -5.28 -25.80 21.54
N VAL A 549 -5.67 -26.51 20.47
CA VAL A 549 -7.08 -26.79 20.18
C VAL A 549 -7.53 -27.95 21.06
N SER A 550 -8.33 -27.67 22.09
CA SER A 550 -8.92 -28.72 22.94
C SER A 550 -10.20 -29.28 22.35
N GLU A 551 -10.58 -30.47 22.81
CA GLU A 551 -11.86 -31.12 22.49
C GLU A 551 -13.07 -30.20 22.71
N ASN A 552 -13.04 -29.36 23.76
CA ASN A 552 -14.13 -28.45 24.09
C ASN A 552 -14.35 -27.37 23.02
N VAL A 553 -13.27 -26.89 22.39
CA VAL A 553 -13.34 -25.91 21.30
C VAL A 553 -13.94 -26.53 20.06
N VAL A 554 -13.53 -27.76 19.74
CA VAL A 554 -14.06 -28.50 18.58
C VAL A 554 -15.53 -28.84 18.79
N ALA A 555 -15.93 -29.25 20.00
CA ALA A 555 -17.32 -29.54 20.34
C ALA A 555 -18.20 -28.29 20.27
N ALA A 556 -17.68 -27.13 20.67
CA ALA A 556 -18.40 -25.86 20.57
C ALA A 556 -18.64 -25.45 19.12
N ALA A 557 -17.59 -25.48 18.27
CA ALA A 557 -17.73 -25.22 16.84
C ALA A 557 -18.70 -26.20 16.17
N ALA A 558 -18.70 -27.47 16.61
CA ALA A 558 -19.62 -28.50 16.14
C ALA A 558 -21.09 -28.25 16.51
N ALA A 559 -21.35 -27.73 17.72
CA ALA A 559 -22.70 -27.44 18.22
C ALA A 559 -23.30 -26.13 17.66
N SER A 560 -22.52 -25.36 16.90
CA SER A 560 -22.90 -24.04 16.39
C SER A 560 -24.06 -24.05 15.40
N GLU A 561 -25.14 -23.33 15.70
CA GLU A 561 -26.25 -23.24 14.76
C GLU A 561 -26.00 -22.25 13.61
N GLY A 562 -25.06 -21.30 13.79
CA GLY A 562 -24.71 -20.25 12.82
C GLY A 562 -23.59 -20.60 11.83
N PHE A 563 -23.39 -19.72 10.82
CA PHE A 563 -22.34 -19.86 9.78
C PHE A 563 -20.92 -19.90 10.37
N LEU A 564 -20.66 -19.17 11.46
CA LEU A 564 -19.31 -19.06 12.01
C LEU A 564 -18.79 -20.39 12.54
N GLY A 565 -19.60 -21.22 13.21
CA GLY A 565 -19.12 -22.54 13.63
C GLY A 565 -18.81 -23.47 12.46
N PHE A 566 -19.51 -23.33 11.33
CA PHE A 566 -19.14 -24.03 10.09
C PHE A 566 -17.81 -23.55 9.53
N ALA A 567 -17.57 -22.24 9.50
CA ALA A 567 -16.31 -21.69 9.03
C ALA A 567 -15.14 -22.06 9.97
N ILE A 568 -15.32 -21.90 11.29
CA ILE A 568 -14.35 -22.29 12.30
C ILE A 568 -14.07 -23.79 12.24
N MET A 569 -15.09 -24.65 12.15
CA MET A 569 -14.90 -26.10 11.99
C MET A 569 -14.11 -26.43 10.72
N GLY A 570 -14.44 -25.80 9.59
CA GLY A 570 -13.70 -25.97 8.33
C GLY A 570 -12.22 -25.60 8.48
N GLN A 571 -11.91 -24.51 9.18
CA GLN A 571 -10.53 -24.12 9.47
C GLN A 571 -9.84 -25.12 10.40
N LEU A 572 -10.48 -25.50 11.52
CA LEU A 572 -9.95 -26.49 12.46
C LEU A 572 -9.60 -27.82 11.76
N LEU A 573 -10.47 -28.31 10.86
CA LEU A 573 -10.25 -29.56 10.12
C LEU A 573 -9.13 -29.46 9.09
N LYS A 574 -9.08 -28.37 8.32
CA LYS A 574 -8.00 -28.11 7.35
C LYS A 574 -6.63 -28.06 8.03
N HIS A 575 -6.59 -27.57 9.27
CA HIS A 575 -5.36 -27.17 9.93
C HIS A 575 -4.85 -28.13 11.01
N CYS A 576 -5.70 -28.63 11.91
CA CYS A 576 -5.28 -29.67 12.84
C CYS A 576 -5.20 -31.02 12.13
N GLY A 577 -5.96 -31.21 11.05
CA GLY A 577 -5.96 -32.47 10.31
C GLY A 577 -6.18 -33.65 11.28
N LYS A 578 -5.32 -34.67 11.18
CA LYS A 578 -5.37 -35.86 12.06
C LYS A 578 -5.11 -35.58 13.55
N SER A 579 -4.59 -34.40 13.92
CA SER A 579 -4.39 -34.03 15.33
C SER A 579 -5.59 -33.30 15.92
N LEU A 580 -6.67 -33.08 15.16
CA LEU A 580 -7.90 -32.53 15.68
C LEU A 580 -8.57 -33.56 16.62
N PRO A 581 -8.93 -33.21 17.86
CA PRO A 581 -9.63 -34.11 18.76
C PRO A 581 -11.10 -34.31 18.30
N VAL A 582 -11.31 -35.19 17.33
CA VAL A 582 -12.64 -35.63 16.90
C VAL A 582 -13.08 -36.80 17.80
N THR A 583 -13.60 -36.45 18.96
CA THR A 583 -14.10 -37.41 19.96
C THR A 583 -15.59 -37.67 19.79
N ASP A 584 -16.11 -38.67 20.49
CA ASP A 584 -17.54 -38.99 20.50
C ASP A 584 -18.42 -37.79 20.93
N ALA A 585 -17.91 -36.95 21.85
CA ALA A 585 -18.59 -35.73 22.29
C ALA A 585 -18.72 -34.69 21.16
N VAL A 586 -17.66 -34.52 20.35
CA VAL A 586 -17.68 -33.62 19.18
C VAL A 586 -18.66 -34.12 18.13
N VAL A 587 -18.65 -35.42 17.84
CA VAL A 587 -19.56 -36.02 16.84
C VAL A 587 -21.01 -35.93 17.30
N LYS A 588 -21.27 -36.15 18.60
CA LYS A 588 -22.59 -35.98 19.22
C LYS A 588 -23.08 -34.53 19.13
N ALA A 589 -22.21 -33.56 19.39
CA ALA A 589 -22.52 -32.14 19.27
C ALA A 589 -22.89 -31.75 17.83
N ALA A 590 -22.13 -32.22 16.83
CA ALA A 590 -22.45 -31.99 15.42
C ALA A 590 -23.75 -32.68 14.99
N ALA A 591 -24.02 -33.90 15.47
CA ALA A 591 -25.24 -34.64 15.16
C ALA A 591 -26.50 -33.98 15.75
N ALA A 592 -26.39 -33.41 16.95
CA ALA A 592 -27.47 -32.70 17.63
C ALA A 592 -27.72 -31.28 17.10
N ASN A 593 -26.91 -30.79 16.16
CA ASN A 593 -26.97 -29.41 15.69
C ASN A 593 -28.11 -29.20 14.69
N GLU A 594 -29.19 -28.56 15.12
CA GLU A 594 -30.38 -28.26 14.31
C GLU A 594 -30.23 -26.99 13.45
N GLY A 595 -29.08 -26.32 13.51
CA GLY A 595 -28.82 -25.09 12.76
C GLY A 595 -28.65 -25.32 11.25
N PHE A 596 -28.83 -24.24 10.48
CA PHE A 596 -28.81 -24.29 9.00
C PHE A 596 -27.53 -24.90 8.41
N PHE A 597 -26.39 -24.79 9.11
CA PHE A 597 -25.11 -25.35 8.68
C PHE A 597 -24.71 -26.65 9.41
N GLY A 598 -25.51 -27.16 10.35
CA GLY A 598 -25.21 -28.36 11.15
C GLY A 598 -24.90 -29.59 10.30
N HIS A 599 -25.73 -29.87 9.28
CA HIS A 599 -25.49 -30.95 8.31
C HIS A 599 -24.16 -30.79 7.54
N ARG A 600 -23.72 -29.56 7.26
CA ARG A 600 -22.44 -29.30 6.58
C ARG A 600 -21.24 -29.49 7.50
N ILE A 601 -21.38 -29.09 8.77
CA ILE A 601 -20.39 -29.35 9.83
C ILE A 601 -20.19 -30.86 10.00
N PHE A 602 -21.30 -31.61 10.13
CA PHE A 602 -21.24 -33.07 10.24
C PHE A 602 -20.60 -33.72 9.02
N LYS A 603 -20.94 -33.23 7.81
CA LYS A 603 -20.32 -33.68 6.56
C LYS A 603 -18.80 -33.41 6.52
N GLN A 604 -18.34 -32.23 6.95
CA GLN A 604 -16.92 -31.90 7.03
C GLN A 604 -16.16 -32.86 7.98
N LEU A 605 -16.75 -33.18 9.14
CA LEU A 605 -16.17 -34.15 10.08
C LEU A 605 -16.09 -35.56 9.47
N LEU A 606 -17.15 -36.00 8.78
CA LEU A 606 -17.20 -37.31 8.13
C LEU A 606 -16.16 -37.42 7.00
N GLU A 607 -16.07 -36.40 6.14
CA GLU A 607 -15.05 -36.32 5.08
C GLU A 607 -13.64 -36.34 5.67
N HIS A 608 -13.42 -35.60 6.75
CA HIS A 608 -12.13 -35.55 7.44
C HIS A 608 -11.70 -36.91 8.01
N CYS A 609 -12.64 -37.68 8.57
CA CYS A 609 -12.40 -39.02 9.08
C CYS A 609 -12.38 -40.11 7.99
N GLY A 610 -12.30 -39.75 6.71
CA GLY A 610 -12.20 -40.69 5.60
C GLY A 610 -13.49 -41.47 5.34
N GLY A 611 -14.65 -40.90 5.65
CA GLY A 611 -15.97 -41.50 5.41
C GLY A 611 -16.45 -42.46 6.51
N SER A 612 -15.71 -42.59 7.62
CA SER A 612 -16.09 -43.45 8.74
C SER A 612 -15.79 -42.76 10.07
N LEU A 613 -16.82 -42.29 10.76
CA LEU A 613 -16.75 -41.84 12.16
C LEU A 613 -17.01 -43.04 13.08
N GLN A 614 -16.30 -43.13 14.21
CA GLN A 614 -16.75 -44.02 15.28
C GLN A 614 -17.97 -43.37 15.94
N VAL A 615 -19.13 -43.99 15.78
CA VAL A 615 -20.42 -43.47 16.22
C VAL A 615 -20.91 -44.31 17.40
N SER A 616 -21.04 -43.70 18.59
CA SER A 616 -21.69 -44.36 19.72
C SER A 616 -23.22 -44.34 19.61
N GLU A 617 -23.89 -45.16 20.42
CA GLU A 617 -25.36 -45.18 20.52
C GLU A 617 -25.94 -43.81 20.90
N ASP A 618 -25.17 -43.00 21.65
CA ASP A 618 -25.54 -41.65 22.05
C ASP A 618 -25.51 -40.64 20.90
N VAL A 619 -24.62 -40.82 19.93
CA VAL A 619 -24.57 -40.02 18.71
C VAL A 619 -25.76 -40.34 17.81
N ILE A 620 -26.13 -41.61 17.70
CA ILE A 620 -27.31 -42.05 16.91
C ILE A 620 -28.58 -41.43 17.48
N LYS A 621 -28.77 -41.49 18.80
CA LYS A 621 -29.94 -40.88 19.46
C LYS A 621 -29.97 -39.36 19.29
N ALA A 622 -28.82 -38.70 19.29
CA ALA A 622 -28.71 -37.27 19.04
C ALA A 622 -29.09 -36.90 17.60
N ALA A 623 -28.64 -37.69 16.62
CA ALA A 623 -29.02 -37.52 15.21
C ALA A 623 -30.51 -37.80 14.99
N GLU A 624 -31.08 -38.86 15.59
CA GLU A 624 -32.51 -39.21 15.48
C GLU A 624 -33.44 -38.15 16.09
N ALA A 625 -32.97 -37.41 17.07
CA ALA A 625 -33.72 -36.30 17.67
C ALA A 625 -33.69 -35.04 16.80
N ASN A 626 -32.67 -34.89 15.95
CA ASN A 626 -32.51 -33.80 15.00
C ASN A 626 -33.33 -34.10 13.74
N LYS A 627 -34.16 -33.14 13.30
CA LYS A 627 -35.12 -33.37 12.19
C LYS A 627 -34.52 -33.13 10.80
N ASP A 628 -33.33 -32.55 10.73
CA ASP A 628 -32.71 -32.05 9.50
C ASP A 628 -31.41 -32.79 9.10
N VAL A 629 -30.94 -33.79 9.88
CA VAL A 629 -29.70 -34.57 9.64
C VAL A 629 -29.97 -36.01 9.22
#